data_AF-A0A369ZFZ5-F1
#
_entry.id   AF-A0A369ZFZ5-F1
#
_cell.length_a   1.000
_cell.length_b   1.000
_cell.length_c   1.000
_cell.angle_alpha   90.00
_cell.angle_beta   90.00
_cell.angle_gamma   90.00
#
_symmetry.space_group_name_H-M   'P 1'
#
loop_
_entity.id
_entity.type
_entity.pdbx_description
1 polymer ?
#
loop_
_entity_poly.entity_id
_entity_poly.type
_entity_poly.pdbx_seq_one_letter_code
_entity_poly.pdbx_strand_id
1 'polypeptide(L)'
;MKKMMIATLALVSATVMAAPKTETKVADPTNGQPAVVLNVYDFSSKSPRPVKGNKISQSKNQQLCWTSLNVPLTGRMRVAEAFYAPAPTNFASEGMSVTASEDKKEFLIVGDVIAKDQENITRCWKFGKSDPIGKYGMEVQIGNYVFKNLAFEVVK
;
A
#
# COMPACT_ATOMS: atom_id res chain seq x y z
N MET A 1 -46.86 -51.34 -38.87
CA MET A 1 -45.49 -50.81 -39.04
C MET A 1 -45.14 -49.96 -37.83
N LYS A 2 -44.00 -50.23 -37.16
CA LYS A 2 -43.13 -49.25 -36.44
C LYS A 2 -43.80 -48.44 -35.29
N LYS A 3 -43.29 -48.28 -34.07
CA LYS A 3 -41.96 -48.42 -33.46
C LYS A 3 -42.13 -48.33 -31.93
N MET A 4 -41.35 -49.16 -31.23
CA MET A 4 -40.58 -48.93 -30.00
C MET A 4 -41.06 -47.87 -29.00
N MET A 5 -41.35 -48.34 -27.78
CA MET A 5 -41.35 -47.52 -26.57
C MET A 5 -39.92 -47.07 -26.24
N ILE A 6 -39.73 -45.77 -26.02
CA ILE A 6 -38.48 -45.20 -25.51
C ILE A 6 -38.69 -44.93 -24.02
N ALA A 7 -37.90 -45.62 -23.20
CA ALA A 7 -37.77 -45.36 -21.77
C ALA A 7 -37.13 -43.98 -21.55
N THR A 8 -37.84 -43.11 -20.82
CA THR A 8 -37.33 -41.79 -20.42
C THR A 8 -36.45 -41.96 -19.18
N LEU A 9 -35.14 -41.73 -19.38
CA LEU A 9 -34.14 -41.64 -18.32
C LEU A 9 -34.35 -40.34 -17.54
N ALA A 10 -34.62 -40.45 -16.24
CA ALA A 10 -34.68 -39.31 -15.33
C ALA A 10 -33.26 -38.79 -15.05
N LEU A 11 -32.94 -37.58 -15.51
CA LEU A 11 -31.74 -36.85 -15.14
C LEU A 11 -32.07 -35.98 -13.92
N VAL A 12 -31.57 -36.37 -12.74
CA VAL A 12 -31.59 -35.53 -11.54
C VAL A 12 -30.44 -34.54 -11.65
N SER A 13 -30.74 -33.29 -12.04
CA SER A 13 -29.77 -32.20 -12.03
C SER A 13 -29.56 -31.71 -10.59
N ALA A 14 -28.46 -32.13 -9.96
CA ALA A 14 -27.99 -31.50 -8.73
C ALA A 14 -27.42 -30.12 -9.05
N THR A 15 -28.20 -29.07 -8.86
CA THR A 15 -27.71 -27.70 -8.86
C THR A 15 -26.92 -27.48 -7.56
N VAL A 16 -25.59 -27.57 -7.65
CA VAL A 16 -24.72 -27.04 -6.60
C VAL A 16 -24.87 -25.52 -6.65
N MET A 17 -25.72 -24.97 -5.78
CA MET A 17 -25.74 -23.54 -5.52
C MET A 17 -24.45 -23.20 -4.77
N ALA A 18 -23.46 -22.68 -5.50
CA ALA A 18 -22.34 -21.99 -4.90
C ALA A 18 -22.90 -20.77 -4.14
N ALA A 19 -22.80 -20.81 -2.81
CA ALA A 19 -23.17 -19.66 -1.98
C ALA A 19 -22.33 -18.44 -2.43
N PRO A 20 -22.94 -17.27 -2.63
CA PRO A 20 -22.17 -16.06 -2.87
C PRO A 20 -21.26 -15.83 -1.66
N LYS A 21 -19.96 -15.74 -1.91
CA LYS A 21 -19.01 -15.27 -0.90
C LYS A 21 -19.45 -13.86 -0.55
N THR A 22 -20.01 -13.68 0.64
CA THR A 22 -20.24 -12.36 1.21
C THR A 22 -18.86 -11.73 1.35
N GLU A 23 -18.49 -10.90 0.37
CA GLU A 23 -17.36 -9.99 0.51
C GLU A 23 -17.72 -9.09 1.68
N THR A 24 -17.11 -9.36 2.83
CA THR A 24 -17.16 -8.47 3.98
C THR A 24 -16.56 -7.16 3.50
N LYS A 25 -17.43 -6.22 3.11
CA LYS A 25 -17.03 -4.88 2.71
C LYS A 25 -16.37 -4.27 3.94
N VAL A 26 -15.04 -4.32 3.99
CA VAL A 26 -14.26 -3.67 5.04
C VAL A 26 -14.70 -2.22 5.02
N ALA A 27 -15.24 -1.75 6.14
CA ALA A 27 -15.74 -0.38 6.25
C ALA A 27 -14.60 0.56 5.82
N ASP A 28 -14.89 1.46 4.88
CA ASP A 28 -13.93 2.46 4.43
C ASP A 28 -13.66 3.41 5.62
N PRO A 29 -12.45 3.40 6.21
CA PRO A 29 -12.15 4.21 7.38
C PRO A 29 -12.14 5.72 7.06
N THR A 30 -12.24 6.09 5.78
CA THR A 30 -12.15 7.46 5.27
C THR A 30 -13.49 8.02 4.81
N ASN A 31 -14.58 7.25 4.90
CA ASN A 31 -15.90 7.63 4.40
C ASN A 31 -15.88 8.14 2.93
N GLY A 32 -15.04 7.56 2.08
CA GLY A 32 -14.90 7.97 0.67
C GLY A 32 -14.02 9.20 0.43
N GLN A 33 -13.45 9.81 1.47
CA GLN A 33 -12.55 10.96 1.30
C GLN A 33 -11.14 10.51 0.89
N PRO A 34 -10.44 11.28 0.02
CA PRO A 34 -9.04 11.04 -0.29
C PRO A 34 -8.20 10.95 0.98
N ALA A 35 -7.38 9.91 1.09
CA ALA A 35 -6.49 9.70 2.22
C ALA A 35 -5.19 9.00 1.82
N VAL A 36 -4.22 9.05 2.71
CA VAL A 36 -3.03 8.19 2.70
C VAL A 36 -2.96 7.45 4.02
N VAL A 37 -2.78 6.13 3.95
CA VAL A 37 -2.59 5.28 5.12
C VAL A 37 -1.18 4.72 5.14
N LEU A 38 -0.60 4.62 6.34
CA LEU A 38 0.67 3.95 6.56
C LEU A 38 0.42 2.52 7.00
N ASN A 39 1.14 1.60 6.39
CA ASN A 39 1.15 0.19 6.72
C ASN A 39 2.59 -0.30 6.84
N VAL A 40 2.86 -1.18 7.79
CA VAL A 40 4.14 -1.89 7.85
C VAL A 40 3.90 -3.33 7.43
N TYR A 41 4.71 -3.83 6.50
CA TYR A 41 4.65 -5.22 6.06
C TYR A 41 5.95 -5.95 6.35
N ASP A 42 5.81 -7.19 6.82
CA ASP A 42 6.91 -8.13 7.03
C ASP A 42 7.01 -9.06 5.82
N PHE A 43 8.17 -9.05 5.17
CA PHE A 43 8.52 -9.80 3.97
C PHE A 43 9.41 -11.03 4.30
N SER A 44 9.48 -11.47 5.55
CA SER A 44 10.22 -12.70 5.93
C SER A 44 9.62 -13.98 5.33
N SER A 45 8.35 -13.97 4.94
CA SER A 45 7.64 -15.08 4.32
C SER A 45 7.40 -14.85 2.83
N LYS A 46 7.05 -15.93 2.10
CA LYS A 46 6.70 -15.86 0.67
C LYS A 46 5.59 -14.84 0.38
N SER A 47 4.64 -14.69 1.31
CA SER A 47 3.59 -13.68 1.25
C SER A 47 3.87 -12.59 2.29
N PRO A 48 3.84 -11.29 1.92
CA PRO A 48 3.98 -10.19 2.87
C PRO A 48 2.86 -10.23 3.92
N ARG A 49 3.21 -9.99 5.20
CA ARG A 49 2.26 -9.99 6.32
C ARG A 49 2.11 -8.60 6.91
N PRO A 50 0.90 -8.09 7.15
CA PRO A 50 0.73 -6.81 7.81
C PRO A 50 1.23 -6.88 9.26
N VAL A 51 1.92 -5.83 9.69
CA VAL A 51 2.36 -5.61 11.06
C VAL A 51 1.47 -4.54 11.67
N LYS A 52 0.99 -4.78 12.89
CA LYS A 52 0.10 -3.84 13.56
C LYS A 52 0.83 -2.53 13.91
N GLY A 53 0.27 -1.42 13.45
CA GLY A 53 0.75 -0.06 13.74
C GLY A 53 1.88 0.41 12.82
N ASN A 54 2.44 1.57 13.14
CA ASN A 54 3.39 2.28 12.26
C ASN A 54 4.83 2.19 12.80
N LYS A 55 5.20 1.05 13.40
CA LYS A 55 6.56 0.80 13.88
C LYS A 55 7.26 -0.17 12.95
N ILE A 56 8.41 0.24 12.42
CA ILE A 56 9.23 -0.57 11.52
C ILE A 56 10.54 -0.94 12.21
N SER A 57 10.88 -2.22 12.23
CA SER A 57 12.11 -2.72 12.83
C SER A 57 13.22 -2.81 11.79
N GLN A 58 14.36 -2.18 12.07
CA GLN A 58 15.57 -2.29 11.24
C GLN A 58 16.23 -3.69 11.31
N SER A 59 15.89 -4.50 12.31
CA SER A 59 16.40 -5.87 12.45
C SER A 59 15.53 -6.93 11.77
N LYS A 60 14.36 -6.54 11.22
CA LYS A 60 13.44 -7.44 10.52
C LYS A 60 13.38 -7.10 9.04
N ASN A 61 12.92 -8.05 8.23
CA ASN A 61 12.65 -7.79 6.82
C ASN A 61 11.32 -7.05 6.66
N GLN A 62 11.25 -5.81 7.15
CA GLN A 62 10.05 -4.98 7.14
C GLN A 62 10.17 -3.80 6.18
N GLN A 63 9.03 -3.36 5.66
CA GLN A 63 8.93 -2.13 4.86
C GLN A 63 7.75 -1.31 5.33
N LEU A 64 7.93 0.01 5.38
CA LEU A 64 6.88 0.99 5.59
C LEU A 64 6.31 1.34 4.22
N CYS A 65 5.03 1.06 3.99
CA CYS A 65 4.35 1.44 2.78
C CYS A 65 3.29 2.48 3.08
N TRP A 66 3.25 3.56 2.29
CA TRP A 66 2.07 4.41 2.24
C TRP A 66 1.22 4.00 1.05
N THR A 67 -0.10 4.03 1.22
CA THR A 67 -1.08 3.67 0.19
C THR A 67 -2.12 4.76 0.10
N SER A 68 -2.42 5.23 -1.11
CA SER A 68 -3.50 6.18 -1.35
C SER A 68 -4.86 5.48 -1.33
N LEU A 69 -5.85 6.09 -0.70
CA LEU A 69 -7.25 5.65 -0.70
C LEU A 69 -8.12 6.77 -1.27
N ASN A 70 -9.07 6.42 -2.14
CA ASN A 70 -10.06 7.36 -2.69
C ASN A 70 -9.47 8.62 -3.36
N VAL A 71 -8.19 8.61 -3.73
CA VAL A 71 -7.57 9.68 -4.52
C VAL A 71 -7.96 9.44 -5.98
N PRO A 72 -8.52 10.43 -6.71
CA PRO A 72 -8.75 10.29 -8.14
C PRO A 72 -7.42 10.20 -8.91
N LEU A 73 -7.12 9.05 -9.49
CA LEU A 73 -5.87 8.77 -10.21
C LEU A 73 -6.10 8.79 -11.72
N THR A 74 -5.21 9.44 -12.47
CA THR A 74 -5.25 9.52 -13.94
C THR A 74 -4.22 8.59 -14.60
N GLY A 75 -3.87 7.48 -13.93
CA GLY A 75 -2.86 6.52 -14.38
C GLY A 75 -1.43 6.95 -14.07
N ARG A 76 -0.94 8.08 -14.58
CA ARG A 76 0.36 8.66 -14.18
C ARG A 76 0.14 9.84 -13.26
N MET A 77 0.70 9.79 -12.06
CA MET A 77 0.57 10.84 -11.06
C MET A 77 1.94 11.39 -10.68
N ARG A 78 2.05 12.72 -10.60
CA ARG A 78 3.17 13.36 -9.93
C ARG A 78 3.04 13.13 -8.43
N VAL A 79 4.09 12.59 -7.82
CA VAL A 79 4.16 12.32 -6.38
C VAL A 79 5.33 13.09 -5.79
N ALA A 80 5.12 13.69 -4.63
CA ALA A 80 6.17 14.23 -3.78
C ALA A 80 6.04 13.64 -2.37
N GLU A 81 7.15 13.20 -1.80
CA GLU A 81 7.23 12.69 -0.44
C GLU A 81 8.22 13.55 0.33
N ALA A 82 7.77 14.18 1.41
CA ALA A 82 8.63 14.89 2.34
C ALA A 82 8.89 14.01 3.56
N PHE A 83 10.16 13.77 3.90
CA PHE A 83 10.56 13.03 5.09
C PHE A 83 11.28 13.93 6.08
N TYR A 84 10.96 13.75 7.36
CA TYR A 84 11.62 14.43 8.48
C TYR A 84 12.21 13.37 9.41
N ALA A 85 13.53 13.20 9.35
CA ALA A 85 14.28 12.21 10.10
C ALA A 85 14.72 12.76 11.47
N PRO A 86 14.82 11.91 12.52
CA PRO A 86 15.22 12.35 13.86
C PRO A 86 16.73 12.65 13.97
N ALA A 87 17.54 12.14 13.05
CA ALA A 87 18.97 12.40 12.96
C ALA A 87 19.42 12.36 11.48
N PRO A 88 20.64 12.86 11.15
CA PRO A 88 21.13 12.86 9.78
C PRO A 88 21.15 11.44 9.17
N THR A 89 20.63 11.31 7.94
CA THR A 89 20.60 10.03 7.21
C THR A 89 20.76 10.25 5.69
N ASN A 90 20.49 9.23 4.87
CA ASN A 90 20.38 9.36 3.42
C ASN A 90 19.15 8.59 2.93
N PHE A 91 18.38 9.18 2.01
CA PHE A 91 17.32 8.51 1.28
C PHE A 91 17.76 8.23 -0.15
N ALA A 92 17.31 7.10 -0.69
CA ALA A 92 17.47 6.76 -2.09
C ALA A 92 16.15 6.17 -2.61
N SER A 93 15.78 6.57 -3.82
CA SER A 93 14.57 6.07 -4.47
C SER A 93 14.79 5.96 -5.97
N GLU A 94 14.65 4.76 -6.49
CA GLU A 94 14.84 4.49 -7.91
C GLU A 94 13.82 5.26 -8.75
N GLY A 95 14.29 5.92 -9.81
CA GLY A 95 13.45 6.70 -10.72
C GLY A 95 12.90 8.02 -10.16
N MET A 96 13.31 8.42 -8.95
CA MET A 96 12.87 9.67 -8.32
C MET A 96 14.05 10.62 -8.09
N SER A 97 13.79 11.92 -8.15
CA SER A 97 14.74 12.92 -7.66
C SER A 97 14.69 12.99 -6.14
N VAL A 98 15.84 12.99 -5.48
CA VAL A 98 15.97 13.14 -4.02
C VAL A 98 16.76 14.41 -3.72
N THR A 99 16.19 15.32 -2.96
CA THR A 99 16.86 16.52 -2.43
C THR A 99 16.87 16.45 -0.90
N ALA A 100 17.97 16.86 -0.27
CA ALA A 100 18.12 16.85 1.18
C ALA A 100 18.43 18.26 1.69
N SER A 101 18.01 18.56 2.92
CA SER A 101 18.51 19.70 3.69
C SER A 101 20.02 19.59 3.96
N GLU A 102 20.66 20.70 4.30
CA GLU A 102 22.10 20.74 4.62
C GLU A 102 22.45 19.80 5.80
N ASP A 103 21.58 19.73 6.81
CA ASP A 103 21.75 18.86 7.98
C ASP A 103 21.32 17.40 7.75
N LYS A 104 20.84 17.08 6.53
CA LYS A 104 20.36 15.76 6.10
C LYS A 104 19.26 15.17 6.98
N LYS A 105 18.40 16.02 7.54
CA LYS A 105 17.21 15.59 8.30
C LYS A 105 15.91 15.75 7.53
N GLU A 106 15.87 16.62 6.53
CA GLU A 106 14.69 16.83 5.70
C GLU A 106 14.98 16.37 4.28
N PHE A 107 14.06 15.62 3.69
CA PHE A 107 14.20 15.11 2.32
C PHE A 107 12.94 15.39 1.53
N LEU A 108 13.11 15.81 0.28
CA LEU A 108 12.05 15.91 -0.71
C LEU A 108 12.33 14.93 -1.83
N ILE A 109 11.42 13.98 -2.02
CA ILE A 109 11.53 12.90 -2.99
C ILE A 109 10.40 13.04 -4.00
N VAL A 110 10.73 13.30 -5.26
CA VAL A 110 9.73 13.69 -6.28
C VAL A 110 9.90 12.90 -7.56
N GLY A 111 8.80 12.50 -8.18
CA GLY A 111 8.81 11.77 -9.44
C GLY A 111 7.42 11.40 -9.89
N ASP A 112 7.35 10.72 -11.04
CA ASP A 112 6.10 10.26 -11.62
C ASP A 112 5.88 8.80 -11.27
N VAL A 113 4.69 8.47 -10.78
CA VAL A 113 4.32 7.12 -10.37
C VAL A 113 3.13 6.66 -11.21
N ILE A 114 3.21 5.43 -11.71
CA ILE A 114 2.12 4.80 -12.46
C ILE A 114 1.24 4.05 -11.45
N ALA A 115 -0.01 4.48 -11.31
CA ALA A 115 -1.04 3.79 -10.57
C ALA A 115 -1.42 2.51 -11.31
N LYS A 116 -0.92 1.37 -10.84
CA LYS A 116 -1.30 0.06 -11.37
C LYS A 116 -2.79 -0.15 -11.09
N ASP A 117 -3.54 -0.50 -12.12
CA ASP A 117 -5.00 -0.70 -12.07
C ASP A 117 -5.82 0.54 -11.68
N GLN A 118 -5.21 1.74 -11.63
CA GLN A 118 -5.84 3.04 -11.29
C GLN A 118 -6.57 3.11 -9.93
N GLU A 119 -6.46 2.09 -9.09
CA GLU A 119 -7.17 2.03 -7.80
C GLU A 119 -6.40 2.73 -6.67
N ASN A 120 -5.08 2.51 -6.61
CA ASN A 120 -4.23 3.08 -5.58
C ASN A 120 -2.79 3.25 -6.06
N ILE A 121 -2.07 4.15 -5.42
CA ILE A 121 -0.61 4.22 -5.45
C ILE A 121 -0.11 3.71 -4.12
N THR A 122 0.80 2.75 -4.16
CA THR A 122 1.54 2.27 -3.00
C THR A 122 3.03 2.41 -3.24
N ARG A 123 3.74 3.03 -2.30
CA ARG A 123 5.21 3.09 -2.30
C ARG A 123 5.75 2.68 -0.94
N CYS A 124 6.86 1.94 -0.97
CA CYS A 124 7.42 1.28 0.20
C CYS A 124 8.88 1.69 0.45
N TRP A 125 9.22 1.79 1.73
CA TRP A 125 10.51 2.23 2.24
C TRP A 125 11.09 1.16 3.17
N LYS A 126 12.39 0.91 3.00
CA LYS A 126 13.19 0.05 3.87
C LYS A 126 14.03 0.92 4.79
N PHE A 127 14.15 0.49 6.04
CA PHE A 127 15.02 1.10 7.03
C PHE A 127 15.98 0.02 7.54
N GLY A 128 17.28 0.23 7.30
CA GLY A 128 18.35 -0.65 7.70
C GLY A 128 19.07 -0.17 8.96
N LYS A 129 20.11 -0.89 9.35
CA LYS A 129 20.86 -0.64 10.60
C LYS A 129 21.55 0.72 10.68
N SER A 130 21.77 1.38 9.54
CA SER A 130 22.36 2.71 9.45
C SER A 130 21.35 3.84 9.61
N ASP A 131 20.06 3.53 9.49
CA ASP A 131 19.02 4.54 9.57
C ASP A 131 18.76 4.91 11.04
N PRO A 132 18.55 6.20 11.35
CA PRO A 132 18.26 6.64 12.69
C PRO A 132 17.06 5.93 13.31
N ILE A 133 17.21 5.44 14.53
CA ILE A 133 16.09 4.99 15.37
C ILE A 133 15.35 6.23 15.89
N GLY A 134 14.02 6.19 15.88
CA GLY A 134 13.19 7.25 16.43
C GLY A 134 11.96 7.54 15.58
N LYS A 135 11.29 8.64 15.92
CA LYS A 135 10.09 9.10 15.22
C LYS A 135 10.46 9.86 13.96
N TYR A 136 9.79 9.53 12.86
CA TYR A 136 9.88 10.21 11.59
C TYR A 136 8.55 10.90 11.30
N GLY A 137 8.63 12.10 10.73
CA GLY A 137 7.51 12.76 10.07
C GLY A 137 7.50 12.45 8.58
N MET A 138 6.31 12.45 7.98
CA MET A 138 6.15 12.35 6.54
C MET A 138 4.98 13.19 6.05
N GLU A 139 5.13 13.76 4.86
CA GLU A 139 4.03 14.28 4.06
C GLU A 139 4.04 13.61 2.69
N VAL A 140 2.86 13.40 2.12
CA VAL A 140 2.72 12.84 0.78
C VAL A 140 1.82 13.76 -0.02
N GLN A 141 2.27 14.15 -1.20
CA GLN A 141 1.47 14.84 -2.20
C GLN A 141 1.27 13.94 -3.41
N ILE A 142 0.02 13.82 -3.87
CA ILE A 142 -0.37 13.09 -5.07
C ILE A 142 -1.18 14.03 -5.95
N GLY A 143 -0.59 14.53 -7.03
CA GLY A 143 -1.17 15.62 -7.81
C GLY A 143 -1.45 16.85 -6.93
N ASN A 144 -2.72 17.23 -6.79
CA ASN A 144 -3.14 18.38 -5.98
C ASN A 144 -3.57 18.01 -4.54
N TYR A 145 -3.52 16.72 -4.18
CA TYR A 145 -3.89 16.26 -2.84
C TYR A 145 -2.65 16.20 -1.95
N VAL A 146 -2.70 16.88 -0.81
CA VAL A 146 -1.58 16.94 0.16
C VAL A 146 -2.01 16.33 1.48
N PHE A 147 -1.27 15.32 1.93
CA PHE A 147 -1.49 14.58 3.16
C PHE A 147 -0.36 14.89 4.14
N LYS A 148 -0.69 15.58 5.23
CA LYS A 148 0.28 16.06 6.22
C LYS A 148 0.22 15.26 7.52
N ASN A 149 1.21 15.48 8.38
CA ASN A 149 1.27 14.92 9.73
C ASN A 149 1.26 13.38 9.76
N LEU A 150 1.75 12.72 8.72
CA LEU A 150 1.97 11.28 8.75
C LEU A 150 3.18 11.01 9.64
N ALA A 151 3.13 9.96 10.44
CA ALA A 151 4.20 9.64 11.37
C ALA A 151 4.37 8.13 11.54
N PHE A 152 5.63 7.71 11.66
CA PHE A 152 6.03 6.35 11.95
C PHE A 152 7.27 6.35 12.84
N GLU A 153 7.62 5.19 13.39
CA GLU A 153 8.78 5.03 14.25
C GLU A 153 9.68 3.92 13.74
N VAL A 154 10.95 4.22 13.51
CA VAL A 154 11.98 3.21 13.29
C VAL A 154 12.44 2.72 14.65
N VAL A 155 12.31 1.42 14.87
CA VAL A 155 12.74 0.74 16.09
C VAL A 155 13.82 -0.28 15.76
N LYS A 156 14.48 -0.77 16.82
CA LYS A 156 15.52 -1.80 16.68
C LYS A 156 14.99 -3.06 16.01
#